data_AF-A0A9D6H004-F1
#
_entry.id   AF-A0A9D6H004-F1
#
_cell.length_a   1.000
_cell.length_b   1.000
_cell.length_c   1.000
_cell.angle_alpha   90.00
_cell.angle_beta   90.00
_cell.angle_gamma   90.00
#
_symmetry.space_group_name_H-M   'P 1'
#
loop_
_entity.id
_entity.type
_entity.pdbx_description
1 polymer ?
#
loop_
_entity_poly.entity_id
_entity_poly.type
_entity_poly.pdbx_seq_one_letter_code
_entity_poly.pdbx_strand_id
1 'polypeptide(L)'
;MTREAKVIGTHLKLACDNLLSVKKLSPSDRVSPTLMFYAAENLLMAIFTSEGIDAGSVRKKVGSHQLDRMLDELSDECPFKEKFESVIELVAYSTTYRYPTPVGNLPKPPSKEDAEGYFADLMDILQVCTRHFQVNVKLDEPTAGSVMPLR
;
A
#
# COMPACT_ATOMS: atom_id res chain seq x y z
N MET A 1 12.86 21.58 5.53
CA MET A 1 12.09 20.43 5.01
C MET A 1 12.92 19.17 5.24
N THR A 2 12.40 18.20 5.97
CA THR A 2 13.15 16.99 6.35
C THR A 2 13.11 15.94 5.24
N ARG A 3 14.02 14.96 5.29
CA ARG A 3 14.06 13.85 4.33
C ARG A 3 12.80 13.00 4.44
N GLU A 4 12.36 12.75 5.66
CA GLU A 4 11.18 11.97 6.04
C GLU A 4 9.92 12.58 5.41
N ALA A 5 9.77 13.91 5.48
CA ALA A 5 8.62 14.61 4.91
C ALA A 5 8.51 14.42 3.39
N LYS A 6 9.65 14.43 2.68
CA LYS A 6 9.70 14.14 1.24
C LYS A 6 9.36 12.68 0.95
N VAL A 7 9.95 11.75 1.70
CA VAL A 7 9.73 10.31 1.52
C VAL A 7 8.25 9.95 1.74
N ILE A 8 7.64 10.44 2.82
CA ILE A 8 6.21 10.24 3.11
C ILE A 8 5.37 10.81 1.97
N GLY A 9 5.62 12.07 1.56
CA GLY A 9 4.88 12.71 0.48
C GLY A 9 4.93 11.92 -0.83
N THR A 10 6.14 11.51 -1.26
CA THR A 10 6.35 10.72 -2.47
C THR A 10 5.63 9.37 -2.41
N HIS A 11 5.69 8.66 -1.28
CA HIS A 11 4.99 7.38 -1.13
C HIS A 11 3.47 7.54 -1.23
N LEU A 12 2.89 8.56 -0.59
CA LEU A 12 1.45 8.81 -0.71
C LEU A 12 1.03 9.24 -2.12
N LYS A 13 1.90 9.96 -2.86
CA LYS A 13 1.68 10.26 -4.28
C LYS A 13 1.59 8.99 -5.11
N LEU A 14 2.58 8.09 -4.97
CA LEU A 14 2.62 6.83 -5.70
C LEU A 14 1.42 5.94 -5.38
N ALA A 15 1.01 5.87 -4.10
CA ALA A 15 -0.19 5.16 -3.71
C ALA A 15 -1.45 5.75 -4.38
N CYS A 16 -1.58 7.08 -4.38
CA CYS A 16 -2.69 7.77 -5.03
C CYS A 16 -2.73 7.49 -6.55
N ASP A 17 -1.58 7.58 -7.23
CA ASP A 17 -1.50 7.35 -8.68
C ASP A 17 -1.86 5.92 -9.07
N ASN A 18 -1.45 4.93 -8.27
CA ASN A 18 -1.84 3.54 -8.45
C ASN A 18 -3.37 3.38 -8.31
N LEU A 19 -3.98 3.94 -7.26
CA LEU A 19 -5.42 3.85 -7.04
C LEU A 19 -6.22 4.63 -8.11
N LEU A 20 -5.73 5.78 -8.58
CA LEU A 20 -6.35 6.48 -9.70
C LEU A 20 -6.28 5.67 -11.00
N SER A 21 -5.22 4.89 -11.19
CA SER A 21 -5.10 3.98 -12.34
C SER A 21 -6.07 2.81 -12.23
N VAL A 22 -6.20 2.21 -11.04
CA VAL A 22 -7.23 1.18 -10.75
C VAL A 22 -8.63 1.72 -11.05
N LYS A 23 -8.94 2.96 -10.62
CA LYS A 23 -10.23 3.60 -10.89
C LYS A 23 -10.52 3.77 -12.39
N LYS A 24 -9.49 4.00 -13.21
CA LYS A 24 -9.63 4.10 -14.68
C LYS A 24 -9.85 2.73 -15.34
N LEU A 25 -9.22 1.67 -14.81
CA LEU A 25 -9.29 0.32 -15.36
C LEU A 25 -10.51 -0.49 -14.88
N SER A 26 -11.04 -0.16 -13.69
CA SER A 26 -11.92 -0.97 -12.83
C SER A 26 -11.14 -1.76 -11.78
N PRO A 27 -11.56 -1.76 -10.49
CA PRO A 27 -10.99 -2.65 -9.47
C PRO A 27 -10.96 -4.13 -9.87
N SER A 28 -11.98 -4.58 -10.61
CA SER A 28 -12.09 -5.97 -11.08
C SER A 28 -11.25 -6.28 -12.32
N ASP A 29 -10.52 -5.32 -12.89
CA ASP A 29 -9.60 -5.58 -14.00
C ASP A 29 -8.47 -6.49 -13.53
N ARG A 30 -7.94 -7.32 -14.44
CA ARG A 30 -6.90 -8.29 -14.12
C ARG A 30 -5.62 -7.66 -13.57
N VAL A 31 -5.26 -6.45 -14.00
CA VAL A 31 -4.03 -5.78 -13.59
C VAL A 31 -4.22 -5.04 -12.26
N SER A 32 -5.47 -4.65 -11.93
CA SER A 32 -5.80 -3.84 -10.76
C SER A 32 -5.31 -4.41 -9.42
N PRO A 33 -5.40 -5.72 -9.12
CA PRO A 33 -4.84 -6.27 -7.88
C PRO A 33 -3.34 -5.99 -7.69
N THR A 34 -2.57 -5.98 -8.78
CA THR A 34 -1.13 -5.65 -8.73
C THR A 34 -0.92 -4.17 -8.40
N LEU A 35 -1.71 -3.28 -8.99
CA LEU A 35 -1.65 -1.84 -8.71
C LEU A 35 -2.10 -1.54 -7.27
N MET A 36 -3.15 -2.20 -6.80
CA MET A 36 -3.63 -2.11 -5.42
C MET A 36 -2.57 -2.60 -4.43
N PHE A 37 -1.87 -3.69 -4.74
CA PHE A 37 -0.72 -4.13 -3.93
C PHE A 37 0.35 -3.04 -3.83
N TYR A 38 0.74 -2.42 -4.95
CA TYR A 38 1.74 -1.35 -4.91
C TYR A 38 1.24 -0.12 -4.15
N ALA A 39 -0.06 0.19 -4.20
CA ALA A 39 -0.64 1.22 -3.35
C ALA A 39 -0.51 0.86 -1.87
N ALA A 40 -0.87 -0.36 -1.47
CA ALA A 40 -0.73 -0.85 -0.11
C ALA A 40 0.73 -0.78 0.39
N GLU A 41 1.68 -1.27 -0.43
CA GLU A 41 3.10 -1.23 -0.08
C GLU A 41 3.58 0.20 0.14
N ASN A 42 3.22 1.15 -0.75
CA ASN A 42 3.61 2.55 -0.58
C ASN A 42 2.95 3.21 0.65
N LEU A 43 1.69 2.90 0.94
CA LEU A 43 1.03 3.38 2.16
C LEU A 43 1.78 2.88 3.41
N LEU A 44 2.17 1.61 3.45
CA LEU A 44 2.95 1.06 4.55
C LEU A 44 4.33 1.73 4.67
N MET A 45 4.99 2.05 3.55
CA MET A 45 6.30 2.75 3.58
C MET A 45 6.19 4.16 4.15
N ALA A 46 5.10 4.88 3.88
CA ALA A 46 4.84 6.16 4.51
C ALA A 46 4.71 6.03 6.04
N ILE A 47 3.98 5.01 6.51
CA ILE A 47 3.81 4.71 7.93
C ILE A 47 5.16 4.35 8.57
N PHE A 48 5.92 3.41 7.97
CA PHE A 48 7.25 3.04 8.46
C PHE A 48 8.18 4.23 8.59
N THR A 49 8.15 5.14 7.61
CA THR A 49 8.97 6.36 7.65
C THR A 49 8.61 7.23 8.85
N SER A 50 7.31 7.36 9.19
CA SER A 50 6.87 8.11 10.38
C SER A 50 7.24 7.43 11.70
N GLU A 51 7.30 6.10 11.71
CA GLU A 51 7.70 5.29 12.88
C GLU A 51 9.23 5.17 13.03
N GLY A 52 10.01 5.72 12.10
CA GLY A 52 11.47 5.55 12.08
C GLY A 52 11.94 4.13 11.74
N ILE A 53 11.09 3.31 11.12
CA ILE A 53 11.38 1.94 10.72
C ILE A 53 12.11 1.94 9.37
N ASP A 54 13.28 1.28 9.31
CA ASP A 54 14.01 1.08 8.05
C ASP A 54 13.39 -0.03 7.22
N ALA A 55 12.52 0.36 6.28
CA ALA A 55 11.91 -0.53 5.30
C ALA A 55 12.90 -1.41 4.52
N GLY A 56 14.11 -0.92 4.25
CA GLY A 56 15.14 -1.68 3.54
C GLY A 56 15.64 -2.87 4.34
N SER A 57 15.85 -2.66 5.64
CA SER A 57 16.23 -3.73 6.58
C SER A 57 15.08 -4.72 6.80
N VAL A 58 13.85 -4.24 6.93
CA VAL A 58 12.66 -5.11 7.05
C VAL A 58 12.52 -6.02 5.82
N ARG A 59 12.58 -5.48 4.60
CA ARG A 59 12.47 -6.26 3.36
C ARG A 59 13.55 -7.33 3.22
N LYS A 60 14.76 -7.07 3.71
CA LYS A 60 15.85 -8.07 3.75
C LYS A 60 15.56 -9.19 4.75
N LYS A 61 14.93 -8.87 5.89
CA LYS A 61 14.57 -9.82 6.94
C LYS A 61 13.42 -10.73 6.52
N VAL A 62 12.31 -10.16 6.03
CA VAL A 62 11.06 -10.91 5.81
C VAL A 62 10.84 -11.35 4.37
N GLY A 63 11.54 -10.73 3.42
CA GLY A 63 11.36 -10.92 1.98
C GLY A 63 10.68 -9.71 1.33
N SER A 64 10.95 -9.50 0.03
CA SER A 64 10.26 -8.47 -0.73
C SER A 64 8.79 -8.84 -0.93
N HIS A 65 7.91 -7.83 -0.86
CA HIS A 65 6.47 -7.95 -1.08
C HIS A 65 5.69 -8.79 -0.07
N GLN A 66 6.27 -9.08 1.11
CA GLN A 66 5.60 -9.82 2.18
C GLN A 66 4.87 -8.86 3.12
N LEU A 67 3.78 -8.23 2.63
CA LEU A 67 3.08 -7.16 3.35
C LEU A 67 2.62 -7.60 4.75
N ASP A 68 2.10 -8.82 4.86
CA ASP A 68 1.74 -9.50 6.11
C ASP A 68 2.87 -9.46 7.13
N ARG A 69 4.06 -9.93 6.75
CA ARG A 69 5.22 -9.98 7.66
C ARG A 69 5.84 -8.62 7.92
N MET A 70 5.65 -7.68 7.02
CA MET A 70 6.09 -6.30 7.23
C MET A 70 5.22 -5.63 8.29
N LEU A 71 3.91 -5.88 8.32
CA LEU A 71 3.01 -5.30 9.33
C LEU A 71 3.39 -5.68 10.76
N ASP A 72 3.99 -6.86 10.96
CA ASP A 72 4.49 -7.32 12.27
C ASP A 72 5.55 -6.39 12.88
N GLU A 73 6.22 -5.55 12.06
CA GLU A 73 7.21 -4.59 12.53
C GLU A 73 6.60 -3.29 13.09
N LEU A 74 5.30 -3.06 12.86
CA LEU A 74 4.60 -1.94 13.49
C LEU A 74 4.36 -2.21 14.98
N SER A 75 4.28 -1.14 15.78
CA SER A 75 3.78 -1.24 17.16
C SER A 75 2.36 -1.80 17.19
N ASP A 76 2.00 -2.54 18.24
CA ASP A 76 0.63 -3.01 18.47
C ASP A 76 -0.35 -1.86 18.72
N GLU A 77 0.15 -0.69 19.10
CA GLU A 77 -0.65 0.54 19.22
C GLU A 77 -0.98 1.18 17.85
N CYS A 78 -0.39 0.69 16.74
CA CYS A 78 -0.62 1.27 15.43
C CYS A 78 -2.03 0.90 14.90
N PRO A 79 -2.93 1.88 14.68
CA PRO A 79 -4.32 1.62 14.31
C PRO A 79 -4.47 1.05 12.88
N PHE A 80 -3.38 0.98 12.12
CA PHE A 80 -3.38 0.49 10.75
C PHE A 80 -3.10 -0.99 10.62
N LYS A 81 -2.63 -1.70 11.65
CA LYS A 81 -2.43 -3.16 11.56
C LYS A 81 -3.71 -3.85 11.08
N GLU A 82 -4.83 -3.63 11.78
CA GLU A 82 -6.14 -4.19 11.43
C GLU A 82 -6.63 -3.72 10.06
N LYS A 83 -6.43 -2.43 9.71
CA LYS A 83 -6.85 -1.91 8.40
C LYS A 83 -6.12 -2.60 7.25
N PHE A 84 -4.84 -2.94 7.41
CA PHE A 84 -4.07 -3.62 6.38
C PHE A 84 -4.37 -5.12 6.28
N GLU A 85 -4.93 -5.75 7.32
CA GLU A 85 -5.33 -7.17 7.26
C GLU A 85 -6.33 -7.43 6.14
N SER A 86 -7.25 -6.49 5.90
CA SER A 86 -8.23 -6.54 4.81
C SER A 86 -7.62 -6.66 3.42
N VAL A 87 -6.35 -6.29 3.24
CA VAL A 87 -5.67 -6.24 1.93
C VAL A 87 -4.46 -7.18 1.82
N ILE A 88 -4.22 -8.03 2.83
CA ILE A 88 -3.09 -8.98 2.83
C ILE A 88 -3.15 -9.94 1.63
N GLU A 89 -4.35 -10.34 1.19
CA GLU A 89 -4.51 -11.24 0.06
C GLU A 89 -3.88 -10.70 -1.25
N LEU A 90 -3.72 -9.38 -1.37
CA LEU A 90 -3.07 -8.75 -2.52
C LEU A 90 -1.60 -9.18 -2.68
N VAL A 91 -0.94 -9.68 -1.63
CA VAL A 91 0.43 -10.23 -1.69
C VAL A 91 0.55 -11.36 -2.72
N ALA A 92 -0.47 -12.20 -2.86
CA ALA A 92 -0.46 -13.29 -3.84
C ALA A 92 -0.40 -12.75 -5.29
N TYR A 93 -0.95 -11.56 -5.53
CA TYR A 93 -1.02 -10.91 -6.84
C TYR A 93 0.26 -10.17 -7.23
N SER A 94 1.12 -9.82 -6.27
CA SER A 94 2.45 -9.27 -6.55
C SER A 94 3.55 -10.31 -6.61
N THR A 95 3.25 -11.57 -6.26
CA THR A 95 4.23 -12.66 -6.21
C THR A 95 3.87 -13.76 -7.20
N THR A 96 2.75 -14.45 -6.97
CA THR A 96 2.42 -15.73 -7.59
C THR A 96 1.47 -15.58 -8.77
N TYR A 97 0.41 -14.78 -8.65
CA TYR A 97 -0.69 -14.75 -9.63
C TYR A 97 -0.39 -13.93 -10.90
N ARG A 98 0.83 -13.39 -11.01
CA ARG A 98 1.36 -12.77 -12.24
C ARG A 98 1.77 -13.79 -13.29
N TYR A 99 2.04 -15.02 -12.88
CA TYR A 99 2.53 -16.09 -13.76
C TYR A 99 1.42 -17.11 -14.05
N PRO A 100 1.52 -17.87 -15.15
CA PRO A 100 0.69 -19.05 -15.33
C PRO A 100 0.83 -20.00 -14.13
N THR A 101 -0.26 -20.70 -13.81
CA THR A 101 -0.22 -21.83 -12.86
C THR A 101 0.74 -22.91 -13.37
N PRO A 102 1.22 -23.83 -12.51
CA PRO A 102 2.13 -24.91 -12.93
C PRO A 102 1.60 -25.79 -14.08
N VAL A 103 0.28 -25.84 -14.27
CA VAL A 103 -0.40 -26.58 -15.34
C VAL A 103 -0.77 -25.71 -16.56
N GLY A 104 -0.29 -24.46 -16.62
CA GLY A 104 -0.44 -23.56 -17.77
C GLY A 104 -1.69 -22.68 -17.78
N ASN A 105 -2.58 -22.79 -16.78
CA ASN A 105 -3.78 -21.96 -16.69
C ASN A 105 -3.48 -20.56 -16.17
N LEU A 106 -4.34 -19.59 -16.51
CA LEU A 106 -4.32 -18.26 -15.92
C LEU A 106 -4.89 -18.31 -14.49
N PRO A 107 -4.21 -17.72 -13.49
CA PRO A 107 -4.78 -17.54 -12.17
C PRO A 107 -6.10 -16.77 -12.23
N LYS A 108 -7.06 -17.16 -11.39
CA LYS A 108 -8.33 -16.45 -11.29
C LYS A 108 -8.09 -15.08 -10.65
N PRO A 109 -8.68 -14.00 -11.18
CA PRO A 109 -8.71 -12.71 -10.48
C PRO A 109 -9.56 -12.83 -9.21
N PRO A 110 -9.46 -11.85 -8.29
CA PRO A 110 -10.38 -11.78 -7.15
C PRO A 110 -11.81 -11.61 -7.67
N SER A 111 -12.80 -11.91 -6.82
CA SER A 111 -14.18 -11.59 -7.18
C SER A 111 -14.34 -10.07 -7.35
N LYS A 112 -15.39 -9.66 -8.06
CA LYS A 112 -15.67 -8.22 -8.21
C LYS A 112 -15.88 -7.55 -6.86
N GLU A 113 -16.59 -8.22 -5.95
CA GLU A 113 -16.88 -7.74 -4.60
C GLU A 113 -15.59 -7.56 -3.79
N ASP A 114 -14.70 -8.57 -3.79
CA ASP A 114 -13.42 -8.48 -3.09
C ASP A 114 -12.55 -7.35 -3.66
N ALA A 115 -12.49 -7.26 -5.00
CA ALA A 115 -11.68 -6.24 -5.66
C ALA A 115 -12.18 -4.81 -5.34
N GLU A 116 -13.49 -4.61 -5.32
CA GLU A 116 -14.11 -3.34 -4.93
C GLU A 116 -13.89 -3.04 -3.44
N GLY A 117 -13.94 -4.07 -2.57
CA GLY A 117 -13.60 -3.98 -1.15
C GLY A 117 -12.16 -3.51 -0.94
N TYR A 118 -11.18 -4.21 -1.52
CA TYR A 118 -9.77 -3.83 -1.45
C TYR A 118 -9.52 -2.40 -1.92
N PHE A 119 -10.17 -1.99 -3.01
CA PHE A 119 -10.05 -0.63 -3.51
C PHE A 119 -10.60 0.40 -2.52
N ALA A 120 -11.77 0.14 -1.93
CA ALA A 120 -12.39 1.02 -0.94
C ALA A 120 -11.52 1.16 0.32
N ASP A 121 -10.99 0.05 0.84
CA ASP A 121 -10.14 0.05 2.03
C ASP A 121 -8.83 0.82 1.80
N LEU A 122 -8.18 0.62 0.65
CA LEU A 122 -6.96 1.37 0.30
C LEU A 122 -7.22 2.88 0.11
N MET A 123 -8.39 3.24 -0.42
CA MET A 123 -8.79 4.64 -0.54
C MET A 123 -9.05 5.26 0.83
N ASP A 124 -9.64 4.52 1.78
CA ASP A 124 -9.81 4.99 3.16
C ASP A 124 -8.46 5.18 3.86
N ILE A 125 -7.56 4.19 3.78
CA ILE A 125 -6.20 4.28 4.32
C ILE A 125 -5.46 5.49 3.74
N LEU A 126 -5.52 5.69 2.42
CA LEU A 126 -4.91 6.86 1.77
C LEU A 126 -5.49 8.17 2.31
N GLN A 127 -6.81 8.28 2.51
CA GLN A 127 -7.44 9.47 3.04
C GLN A 127 -6.99 9.78 4.48
N VAL A 128 -6.90 8.76 5.32
CA VAL A 128 -6.41 8.94 6.70
C VAL A 128 -4.95 9.37 6.70
N CYS A 129 -4.09 8.69 5.93
CA CYS A 129 -2.67 9.04 5.83
C CYS A 129 -2.46 10.45 5.28
N THR A 130 -3.14 10.83 4.20
CA THR A 130 -2.99 12.18 3.61
C THR A 130 -3.46 13.28 4.55
N ARG A 131 -4.51 13.05 5.33
CA ARG A 131 -4.98 13.99 6.36
C ARG A 131 -3.98 14.11 7.50
N HIS A 132 -3.53 12.99 8.06
CA HIS A 132 -2.61 12.97 9.19
C HIS A 132 -1.26 13.58 8.86
N PHE A 133 -0.65 13.15 7.75
CA PHE A 133 0.63 13.66 7.29
C PHE A 133 0.53 15.03 6.60
N GLN A 134 -0.69 15.56 6.42
CA GLN A 134 -0.95 16.85 5.76
C GLN A 134 -0.35 16.93 4.36
N VAL A 135 -0.54 15.86 3.57
CA VAL A 135 0.03 15.72 2.23
C VAL A 135 -1.02 16.06 1.17
N ASN A 136 -0.70 17.02 0.30
CA ASN A 136 -1.49 17.26 -0.92
C ASN A 136 -0.96 16.43 -2.09
N VAL A 137 -1.49 15.22 -2.27
CA VAL A 137 -1.09 14.27 -3.34
C VAL A 137 -1.40 14.74 -4.76
N LYS A 138 -2.02 15.91 -4.96
CA LYS A 138 -2.24 16.50 -6.29
C LYS A 138 -1.02 17.26 -6.81
N LEU A 139 -0.05 17.57 -5.94
CA LEU A 139 1.20 18.19 -6.36
C LEU A 139 2.10 17.16 -7.05
N ASP A 140 2.98 17.62 -7.93
CA ASP A 140 3.96 16.76 -8.62
C ASP A 140 4.99 16.19 -7.63
N GLU A 141 5.48 17.05 -6.72
CA GLU A 141 6.42 16.70 -5.65
C GLU A 141 5.83 17.05 -4.28
N PRO A 142 4.85 16.27 -3.78
CA PRO A 142 4.22 16.58 -2.52
C PRO A 142 5.15 16.26 -1.34
N THR A 143 4.99 17.03 -0.27
CA THR A 143 5.75 16.86 0.96
C THR A 143 4.81 16.86 2.15
N ALA A 144 5.11 16.06 3.17
CA ALA A 144 4.31 16.01 4.39
C ALA A 144 4.50 17.27 5.26
N GLY A 145 3.38 17.80 5.77
CA GLY A 145 3.39 18.83 6.81
C GLY A 145 3.60 18.26 8.21
N SER A 146 3.30 16.97 8.41
CA SER A 146 3.56 16.21 9.63
C SER A 146 4.30 14.91 9.30
N VAL A 147 5.27 14.54 10.14
CA VAL A 147 6.01 13.26 10.05
C VAL A 147 5.80 12.39 11.30
N MET A 148 4.87 12.77 12.16
CA MET A 148 4.62 12.07 13.41
C MET A 148 3.98 10.70 13.16
N PRO A 149 4.32 9.68 13.97
CA PRO A 149 3.60 8.41 14.02
C PRO A 149 2.08 8.57 14.06
N LEU A 150 1.37 7.58 13.52
CA LEU A 150 -0.09 7.48 13.61
C LEU A 150 -0.43 6.81 14.94
N ARG A 151 -1.03 7.57 15.85
CA ARG A 151 -1.49 7.12 17.18
C ARG A 151 -2.91 7.60 17.44
#